data_AF-A0A136L143-F1
#
_entry.id   AF-A0A136L143-F1
#
_cell.length_a   1.000
_cell.length_b   1.000
_cell.length_c   1.000
_cell.angle_alpha   90.00
_cell.angle_beta   90.00
_cell.angle_gamma   90.00
#
_symmetry.space_group_name_H-M   'P 1'
#
loop_
_entity.id
_entity.type
_entity.pdbx_description
1 polymer ?
#
loop_
_entity_poly.entity_id
_entity_poly.type
_entity_poly.pdbx_seq_one_letter_code
_entity_poly.pdbx_strand_id
1 'polypeptide(L)' 'QIPMDVEISEITLSLLETYSLSHRLSLPDAIIAATALRHNFNLYTLNIKDFRFIDGLGLYKP' A
#
# COMPACT_ATOMS: atom_id res chain seq x y z
N GLN A 1 -12.17 13.09 3.51
CA GLN A 1 -11.95 12.22 2.34
C GLN A 1 -10.50 12.42 1.93
N ILE A 2 -9.76 11.35 1.64
CA ILE A 2 -8.38 11.47 1.12
C ILE A 2 -8.52 11.54 -0.41
N PRO A 3 -8.12 12.64 -1.06
CA PRO A 3 -8.17 12.73 -2.51
C PRO A 3 -7.15 11.77 -3.13
N MET A 4 -7.52 11.13 -4.23
CA MET A 4 -6.56 10.42 -5.05
C MET A 4 -5.81 11.44 -5.90
N ASP A 5 -4.51 11.59 -5.67
CA ASP A 5 -3.65 12.46 -6.44
C ASP A 5 -2.72 11.66 -7.36
N VAL A 6 -1.91 12.40 -8.14
CA VAL A 6 -0.97 11.81 -9.10
C VAL A 6 0.09 10.98 -8.38
N GLU A 7 0.57 11.42 -7.22
CA GLU A 7 1.60 10.70 -6.46
C GLU A 7 1.07 9.35 -5.93
N ILE A 8 -0.16 9.30 -5.40
CA ILE A 8 -0.81 8.05 -4.99
C ILE A 8 -0.92 7.09 -6.18
N SER A 9 -1.27 7.62 -7.36
CA SER A 9 -1.39 6.82 -8.58
C SER A 9 -0.04 6.26 -9.04
N GLU A 10 1.02 7.08 -9.02
CA GLU A 10 2.39 6.66 -9.36
C GLU A 10 2.92 5.60 -8.38
N ILE A 11 2.73 5.79 -7.07
CA ILE A 11 3.11 4.80 -6.06
C ILE A 11 2.32 3.50 -6.26
N THR A 12 1.01 3.59 -6.54
CA THR A 12 0.16 2.42 -6.81
C THR A 12 0.71 1.59 -7.97
N LEU A 13 1.09 2.25 -9.07
CA LEU A 13 1.69 1.56 -10.22
C LEU A 13 3.03 0.90 -9.86
N SER A 14 3.90 1.61 -9.15
CA SER A 14 5.18 1.05 -8.69
C SER A 14 5.01 -0.18 -7.78
N LEU A 15 4.03 -0.15 -6.88
CA LEU A 15 3.69 -1.30 -6.02
C LEU A 15 3.18 -2.49 -6.83
N LEU A 16 2.34 -2.25 -7.84
CA LEU A 16 1.82 -3.30 -8.70
C LEU A 16 2.93 -3.92 -9.56
N GLU A 17 3.79 -3.12 -10.16
CA GLU A 17 4.94 -3.61 -10.93
C GLU A 17 5.86 -4.49 -10.07
N THR A 18 6.06 -4.10 -8.81
CA THR A 18 6.98 -4.80 -7.89
C THR A 18 6.36 -6.06 -7.29
N TYR A 19 5.08 -6.03 -6.91
CA TYR A 19 4.49 -7.03 -6.02
C TYR A 19 3.31 -7.83 -6.61
N SER A 20 2.78 -7.47 -7.78
CA SER A 20 1.64 -8.18 -8.39
C SER A 20 1.94 -9.66 -8.67
N LEU A 21 3.15 -9.99 -9.15
CA LEU A 21 3.53 -11.37 -9.47
C LEU A 21 4.11 -12.13 -8.27
N SER A 22 4.88 -11.44 -7.41
CA SER A 22 5.58 -12.06 -6.30
C SER A 22 4.67 -12.33 -5.09
N HIS A 23 3.77 -11.39 -4.78
CA HIS A 23 2.92 -11.42 -3.59
C HIS A 23 1.42 -11.33 -3.90
N ARG A 24 1.04 -11.38 -5.19
CA ARG A 24 -0.36 -11.29 -5.65
C ARG A 24 -1.05 -10.03 -5.15
N LEU A 25 -0.30 -8.93 -5.02
CA LEU A 25 -0.84 -7.64 -4.59
C LEU A 25 -1.92 -7.18 -5.58
N SER A 26 -3.12 -6.93 -5.08
CA SER A 26 -4.26 -6.49 -5.89
C SER A 26 -4.25 -4.97 -6.08
N LEU A 27 -4.93 -4.47 -7.12
CA LEU A 27 -5.08 -3.02 -7.35
C LEU A 27 -5.71 -2.30 -6.14
N PRO A 28 -6.81 -2.80 -5.53
CA PRO A 28 -7.35 -2.19 -4.32
C PRO A 28 -6.35 -2.10 -3.17
N ASP A 29 -5.60 -3.17 -2.90
CA ASP A 29 -4.62 -3.20 -1.80
C ASP A 29 -3.43 -2.27 -2.10
N ALA A 30 -3.00 -2.20 -3.36
CA ALA A 30 -1.96 -1.28 -3.79
C ALA A 30 -2.38 0.19 -3.57
N ILE A 31 -3.64 0.56 -3.84
CA ILE A 31 -4.15 1.91 -3.58
C ILE A 31 -4.14 2.22 -2.08
N ILE A 32 -4.54 1.27 -1.23
CA ILE A 32 -4.53 1.42 0.24
C ILE A 32 -3.10 1.63 0.74
N ALA A 33 -2.15 0.79 0.29
CA ALA A 33 -0.75 0.89 0.66
C ALA A 33 -0.11 2.18 0.15
N ALA A 34 -0.36 2.57 -1.10
CA ALA A 34 0.14 3.80 -1.70
C ALA A 34 -0.34 5.04 -0.94
N THR A 35 -1.61 5.06 -0.55
CA THR A 35 -2.19 6.14 0.26
C THR A 35 -1.51 6.23 1.63
N ALA A 36 -1.29 5.09 2.29
CA ALA A 36 -0.61 5.05 3.58
C ALA A 36 0.85 5.52 3.48
N LEU A 37 1.59 5.08 2.45
CA LEU A 37 2.96 5.52 2.17
C LEU A 37 3.04 7.03 1.91
N ARG A 38 2.17 7.55 1.03
CA ARG A 38 2.15 8.97 0.66
C ARG A 38 1.97 9.91 1.85
N HIS A 39 1.17 9.50 2.83
CA HIS A 39 0.86 10.28 4.02
C HIS A 39 1.65 9.86 5.27
N ASN A 40 2.58 8.89 5.14
CA ASN A 40 3.31 8.29 6.27
C ASN A 40 2.38 7.79 7.39
N PHE A 41 1.25 7.19 7.02
CA PHE A 41 0.31 6.61 7.96
C PHE A 41 0.69 5.17 8.31
N ASN A 42 0.44 4.80 9.56
CA ASN A 42 0.43 3.39 9.95
C ASN A 42 -0.90 2.77 9.51
N LEU A 43 -0.82 1.76 8.64
CA LEU A 43 -1.97 1.03 8.16
C LEU A 43 -2.47 0.08 9.26
N TYR A 44 -3.72 0.27 9.67
CA TYR A 44 -4.45 -0.68 10.50
C TYR A 44 -5.12 -1.71 9.60
N THR A 45 -4.74 -2.98 9.72
CA THR A 45 -5.31 -4.08 8.94
C THR A 45 -5.30 -5.37 9.74
N LEU A 46 -6.32 -6.21 9.53
CA LEU A 46 -6.33 -7.59 10.03
C LEU A 46 -5.56 -8.55 9.10
N ASN A 47 -5.32 -8.13 7.85
CA ASN A 47 -4.64 -8.90 6.81
C ASN A 47 -3.16 -8.54 6.73
N ILE A 48 -2.45 -8.58 7.87
CA ILE A 48 -1.04 -8.17 7.98
C ILE A 48 -0.15 -8.84 6.92
N LYS A 49 -0.43 -10.10 6.57
CA LYS A 49 0.36 -10.87 5.60
C LYS A 49 0.36 -10.26 4.19
N ASP A 50 -0.69 -9.54 3.84
CA ASP A 50 -0.90 -8.99 2.50
C ASP A 50 -0.24 -7.61 2.33
N PHE A 51 0.25 -7.01 3.42
CA PHE A 51 0.87 -5.68 3.42
C PHE A 51 2.30 -5.67 4.00
N ARG A 52 2.68 -6.66 4.81
CA ARG A 52 3.99 -6.69 5.51
C ARG A 52 5.22 -6.74 4.61
N PHE A 53 5.07 -7.09 3.33
CA PHE A 53 6.17 -7.18 2.38
C PHE A 53 6.42 -5.86 1.63
N ILE A 54 5.55 -4.86 1.83
CA ILE A 54 5.67 -3.56 1.18
C ILE A 54 6.68 -2.73 1.97
N ASP A 55 7.80 -2.40 1.33
CA ASP A 55 8.87 -1.65 1.97
C ASP A 55 8.41 -0.23 2.36
N GLY A 56 8.80 0.20 3.55
CA GLY A 56 8.44 1.52 4.10
C GLY A 56 7.00 1.64 4.60
N LEU A 57 6.14 0.64 4.40
CA LEU A 57 4.76 0.68 4.88
C LEU A 57 4.70 0.42 6.40
N GLY A 58 4.31 1.45 7.14
CA GLY A 58 4.05 1.32 8.58
C GLY A 58 2.80 0.45 8.81
N LEU A 59 2.92 -0.59 9.64
CA LEU A 59 1.78 -1.40 10.07
C LEU A 59 1.49 -1.13 11.54
N TYR A 60 0.25 -0.78 11.85
CA TYR A 60 -0.16 -0.59 13.23
C TYR A 60 -0.12 -1.93 13.97
N LYS A 61 0.54 -1.93 15.14
CA LYS A 61 0.48 -3.03 16.11
C LYS A 61 -0.20 -2.49 17.36
N PRO A 62 -1.31 -3.10 17.81
CA PRO A 62 -1.96 -2.73 19.07
C PRO A 62 -1.07 -2.99 20.28
#